data_AF-A0A1B3WPB3-F1
#
_entry.id   AF-A0A1B3WPB3-F1
#
_cell.length_a   1.000
_cell.length_b   1.000
_cell.length_c   1.000
_cell.angle_alpha   90.00
_cell.angle_beta   90.00
_cell.angle_gamma   90.00
#
_symmetry.space_group_name_H-M   'P 1'
#
loop_
_entity.id
_entity.type
_entity.pdbx_description
1 polymer ?
#
loop_
_entity_poly.entity_id
_entity_poly.type
_entity_poly.pdbx_seq_one_letter_code
_entity_poly.pdbx_strand_id
1 'polypeptide(L)'
;MAEKVIITKEMFEQFAQVGEVELTPAEAESMIAKMNAQIKVIDQLSAIPLDVDMPAVVHGNPYPQEIRIPLREDVWTPFENVDGILAEAPRTQDGYIVAPDVPHQKLS
;
A
#
# COMPACT_ATOMS: atom_id res chain seq x y z
N MET A 1 -23.16 5.96 18.93
CA MET A 1 -23.60 5.15 17.77
C MET A 1 -22.63 5.47 16.66
N ALA A 2 -21.71 4.57 16.30
CA ALA A 2 -20.83 4.79 15.16
C ALA A 2 -21.70 4.89 13.90
N GLU A 3 -21.42 5.88 13.06
CA GLU A 3 -22.11 6.02 11.76
C GLU A 3 -21.75 4.80 10.91
N LYS A 4 -22.77 4.13 10.37
CA LYS A 4 -22.57 2.98 9.50
C LYS A 4 -21.92 3.44 8.20
N VAL A 5 -20.66 3.12 8.02
CA VAL A 5 -19.92 3.47 6.81
C VAL A 5 -20.44 2.63 5.65
N ILE A 6 -20.79 3.29 4.55
CA ILE A 6 -21.15 2.65 3.28
C ILE A 6 -20.28 3.29 2.21
N ILE A 7 -19.55 2.45 1.48
CA ILE A 7 -18.74 2.88 0.35
C ILE A 7 -19.69 3.20 -0.80
N THR A 8 -19.77 4.49 -1.12
CA THR A 8 -20.47 5.00 -2.29
C THR A 8 -19.64 4.80 -3.55
N LYS A 9 -20.27 4.95 -4.72
CA LYS A 9 -19.56 4.88 -6.00
C LYS A 9 -18.49 5.96 -6.12
N GLU A 10 -18.79 7.20 -5.73
CA GLU A 10 -17.84 8.32 -5.77
C GLU A 10 -16.62 8.07 -4.87
N MET A 11 -16.84 7.58 -3.66
CA MET A 11 -15.75 7.22 -2.74
C MET A 11 -14.90 6.07 -3.31
N PHE A 12 -15.55 5.07 -3.93
CA PHE A 12 -14.84 3.99 -4.59
C PHE A 12 -14.00 4.46 -5.78
N GLU A 13 -14.51 5.40 -6.59
CA GLU A 13 -13.76 6.00 -7.70
C GLU A 13 -12.49 6.72 -7.21
N GLN A 14 -12.56 7.44 -6.09
CA GLN A 14 -11.39 8.03 -5.45
C GLN A 14 -10.38 6.97 -4.98
N PHE A 15 -10.86 5.86 -4.42
CA PHE A 15 -9.98 4.75 -4.01
C PHE A 15 -9.31 4.07 -5.20
N ALA A 16 -10.06 3.82 -6.27
CA ALA A 16 -9.52 3.25 -7.49
C ALA A 16 -8.46 4.16 -8.12
N GLN A 17 -8.68 5.48 -8.08
CA GLN A 17 -7.70 6.47 -8.51
C GLN A 17 -6.41 6.41 -7.68
N VAL A 18 -6.51 6.43 -6.35
CA VAL A 18 -5.32 6.37 -5.47
C VAL A 18 -4.58 5.04 -5.59
N GLY A 19 -5.32 3.95 -5.80
CA GLY A 19 -4.76 2.62 -6.03
C GLY A 19 -4.21 2.39 -7.45
N GLU A 20 -4.36 3.36 -8.36
CA GLU A 20 -4.02 3.23 -9.78
C GLU A 20 -4.63 1.96 -10.41
N VAL A 21 -5.90 1.67 -10.07
CA VAL A 21 -6.64 0.48 -10.54
C VAL A 21 -7.69 0.90 -11.56
N GLU A 22 -7.48 0.51 -12.82
CA GLU A 22 -8.48 0.65 -13.88
C GLU A 22 -9.48 -0.51 -13.82
N LEU A 23 -10.79 -0.20 -13.76
CA LEU A 23 -11.87 -1.18 -13.66
C LEU A 23 -12.95 -0.88 -14.68
N THR A 24 -13.51 -1.92 -15.27
CA THR A 24 -14.75 -1.80 -16.04
C THR A 24 -15.93 -1.47 -15.12
N PRO A 25 -17.04 -0.91 -15.66
CA PRO A 25 -18.23 -0.62 -14.84
C PRO A 25 -18.77 -1.83 -14.07
N ALA A 26 -18.73 -3.02 -14.67
CA ALA A 26 -19.20 -4.25 -14.04
C ALA A 26 -18.28 -4.70 -12.90
N GLU A 27 -16.97 -4.56 -13.05
CA GLU A 27 -16.00 -4.87 -12.00
C GLU A 27 -16.12 -3.88 -10.84
N ALA A 28 -16.29 -2.59 -11.12
CA ALA A 28 -16.51 -1.55 -10.11
C ALA A 28 -17.77 -1.84 -9.28
N GLU A 29 -18.89 -2.17 -9.92
CA GLU A 29 -20.13 -2.55 -9.21
C GLU A 29 -19.92 -3.78 -8.32
N SER A 30 -19.27 -4.82 -8.85
CA SER A 30 -18.94 -6.02 -8.07
C SER A 30 -18.04 -5.70 -6.88
N MET A 31 -17.04 -4.82 -7.06
CA MET A 31 -16.09 -4.47 -6.02
C MET A 31 -16.74 -3.65 -4.92
N ILE A 32 -17.58 -2.66 -5.26
CA ILE A 32 -18.34 -1.89 -4.27
C ILE A 32 -19.21 -2.80 -3.40
N ALA A 33 -19.87 -3.79 -3.99
CA ALA A 33 -20.68 -4.76 -3.25
C ALA A 33 -19.81 -5.60 -2.29
N LYS A 34 -18.65 -6.09 -2.75
CA LYS A 34 -17.70 -6.87 -1.94
C LYS A 34 -17.11 -6.05 -0.80
N MET A 35 -16.66 -4.83 -1.06
CA MET A 35 -16.08 -3.96 -0.04
C MET A 35 -17.13 -3.58 1.02
N ASN A 36 -18.36 -3.26 0.62
CA ASN A 36 -19.44 -3.01 1.58
C ASN A 36 -19.80 -4.25 2.41
N ALA A 37 -19.63 -5.46 1.86
CA ALA A 37 -19.75 -6.68 2.65
C ALA A 37 -18.60 -6.82 3.68
N GLN A 38 -17.37 -6.44 3.33
CA GLN A 38 -16.23 -6.43 4.24
C GLN A 38 -16.37 -5.39 5.36
N ILE A 39 -16.92 -4.20 5.09
CA ILE A 39 -17.18 -3.18 6.13
C ILE A 39 -18.09 -3.74 7.24
N LYS A 40 -19.10 -4.54 6.89
CA LYS A 40 -19.97 -5.19 7.88
C LYS A 40 -19.20 -6.11 8.83
N VAL A 41 -18.15 -6.77 8.35
CA VAL A 41 -17.28 -7.62 9.18
C VAL A 41 -16.42 -6.77 10.10
N ILE A 42 -15.89 -5.64 9.61
CA ILE A 42 -15.11 -4.69 10.41
C ILE A 42 -15.96 -4.04 11.51
N ASP A 43 -17.21 -3.70 11.21
CA ASP A 43 -18.17 -3.20 12.21
C ASP A 43 -18.40 -4.21 13.34
N GLN A 44 -18.49 -5.50 13.00
CA GLN A 44 -18.62 -6.57 14.00
C GLN A 44 -17.39 -6.69 14.90
N LEU A 45 -16.19 -6.54 14.34
CA LEU A 45 -14.94 -6.54 15.13
C LEU A 45 -14.88 -5.34 16.07
N SER A 46 -15.37 -4.18 15.64
CA SER A 46 -15.40 -2.95 16.45
C SER A 46 -16.37 -3.02 17.63
N ALA A 47 -17.33 -3.96 17.62
CA ALA A 47 -18.25 -4.19 18.73
C ALA A 47 -17.61 -5.00 19.87
N ILE A 48 -16.43 -5.59 19.66
CA ILE A 48 -15.71 -6.32 20.70
C ILE A 48 -15.14 -5.29 21.70
N PRO A 49 -15.47 -5.37 22.99
CA PRO A 49 -14.95 -4.45 23.99
C PRO A 49 -13.43 -4.61 24.12
N LEU A 50 -12.71 -3.50 24.01
CA LEU A 50 -11.28 -3.42 24.26
C LEU A 50 -11.05 -2.75 25.62
N ASP A 51 -10.00 -3.18 26.32
CA ASP A 51 -9.53 -2.49 27.51
C ASP A 51 -9.02 -1.08 27.11
N VAL A 52 -9.39 -0.05 27.88
CA VAL A 52 -9.05 1.35 27.57
C VAL A 52 -7.54 1.58 27.59
N ASP A 53 -6.83 0.77 28.37
CA ASP A 53 -5.38 0.85 28.54
C ASP A 53 -4.64 -0.14 27.61
N MET A 54 -5.35 -0.88 26.74
CA MET A 54 -4.71 -1.80 25.80
C MET A 54 -3.96 -1.02 24.71
N PRO A 55 -2.61 -1.07 24.67
CA PRO A 55 -1.86 -0.38 23.63
C PRO A 55 -2.03 -1.10 22.29
N ALA A 56 -2.06 -0.34 21.20
CA ALA A 56 -1.98 -0.92 19.87
C ALA A 56 -0.63 -1.62 19.68
N VAL A 57 -0.64 -2.85 19.15
CA VAL A 57 0.57 -3.61 18.83
C VAL A 57 1.08 -3.17 17.45
N VAL A 58 1.69 -1.98 17.39
CA VAL A 58 2.11 -1.34 16.13
C VAL A 58 3.27 -2.08 15.46
N HIS A 59 4.18 -2.66 16.25
CA HIS A 59 5.41 -3.29 15.77
C HIS A 59 5.44 -4.81 15.95
N GLY A 60 4.29 -5.43 16.25
CA GLY A 60 4.22 -6.86 16.56
C GLY A 60 4.84 -7.20 17.91
N ASN A 61 5.53 -8.35 17.97
CA ASN A 61 6.16 -8.81 19.20
C ASN A 61 7.19 -7.80 19.73
N PRO A 62 7.39 -7.73 21.06
CA PRO A 62 8.47 -6.95 21.64
C PRO A 62 9.80 -7.30 20.94
N TYR A 63 10.59 -6.27 20.64
CA TYR A 63 11.94 -6.41 20.09
C TYR A 63 12.97 -6.05 21.18
N PRO A 64 13.13 -6.91 22.20
CA PRO A 64 13.96 -6.60 23.35
C PRO A 64 15.45 -6.69 23.00
N GLN A 65 16.31 -6.16 23.88
CA GLN A 65 17.74 -6.02 23.60
C GLN A 65 18.43 -7.35 23.31
N GLU A 66 17.94 -8.45 23.89
CA GLU A 66 18.49 -9.80 23.76
C GLU A 66 18.36 -10.37 22.34
N ILE A 67 17.39 -9.90 21.54
CA ILE A 67 17.18 -10.33 20.15
C ILE A 67 17.42 -9.19 19.15
N ARG A 68 17.92 -8.05 19.62
CA ARG A 68 18.16 -6.88 18.77
C ARG A 68 19.33 -7.15 17.83
N ILE A 69 19.08 -7.01 16.54
CA ILE A 69 20.09 -7.05 15.48
C ILE A 69 20.95 -5.78 15.61
N PRO A 70 22.28 -5.87 15.41
CA PRO A 70 23.15 -4.70 15.39
C PRO A 70 22.72 -3.69 14.33
N LEU A 71 23.09 -2.42 14.53
CA LEU A 71 22.89 -1.40 13.51
C LEU A 71 23.69 -1.76 12.25
N ARG A 72 23.17 -1.39 11.08
CA ARG A 72 23.93 -1.50 9.83
C ARG A 72 25.13 -0.55 9.90
N GLU A 73 26.32 -1.11 9.73
CA GLU A 73 27.57 -0.35 9.64
C GLU A 73 27.59 0.55 8.39
N ASP A 74 28.29 1.69 8.49
CA ASP A 74 28.47 2.62 7.37
C ASP A 74 29.59 2.17 6.42
N VAL A 75 29.41 0.97 5.86
CA VAL A 75 30.31 0.38 4.88
C VAL A 75 29.61 0.38 3.53
N TRP A 76 30.24 1.01 2.54
CA TRP A 76 29.76 0.98 1.16
C TRP A 76 30.05 -0.38 0.52
N THR A 77 29.02 -1.00 -0.03
CA THR A 77 29.12 -2.24 -0.82
C THR A 77 28.63 -1.95 -2.24
N PRO A 78 29.50 -2.03 -3.27
CA PRO A 78 29.08 -1.87 -4.66
C PRO A 78 28.17 -3.04 -5.09
N PHE A 79 27.15 -2.75 -5.89
CA PHE A 79 26.28 -3.77 -6.46
C PHE A 79 26.91 -4.35 -7.74
N GLU A 80 27.03 -5.67 -7.83
CA GLU A 80 27.85 -6.33 -8.85
C GLU A 80 27.17 -6.47 -10.21
N ASN A 81 25.84 -6.51 -10.28
CA ASN A 81 25.11 -6.91 -11.50
C ASN A 81 24.02 -5.91 -11.92
N VAL A 82 24.41 -4.70 -12.28
CA VAL A 82 23.49 -3.66 -12.76
C VAL A 82 22.75 -4.12 -14.02
N ASP A 83 23.44 -4.80 -14.94
CA ASP A 83 22.85 -5.31 -16.19
C ASP A 83 21.71 -6.31 -15.94
N GLY A 84 21.83 -7.13 -14.89
CA GLY A 84 20.77 -8.05 -14.48
C GLY A 84 19.49 -7.34 -14.02
N ILE A 85 19.61 -6.19 -13.36
CA ILE A 85 18.43 -5.37 -12.99
C ILE A 85 17.75 -4.84 -14.25
N LEU A 86 18.55 -4.33 -15.20
CA LEU A 86 18.02 -3.75 -16.45
C LEU A 86 17.35 -4.81 -17.33
N ALA A 87 17.82 -6.06 -17.29
CA ALA A 87 17.24 -7.17 -18.05
C ALA A 87 15.82 -7.54 -17.60
N GLU A 88 15.45 -7.27 -16.35
CA GLU A 88 14.11 -7.54 -15.79
C GLU A 88 13.12 -6.39 -16.06
N ALA A 89 13.60 -5.25 -16.56
CA ALA A 89 12.77 -4.08 -16.78
C ALA A 89 12.00 -4.18 -18.11
N PRO A 90 10.71 -3.79 -18.17
CA PRO A 90 9.92 -3.88 -19.40
C PRO A 90 10.47 -3.10 -20.59
N ARG A 91 11.17 -1.98 -20.34
CA ARG A 91 11.80 -1.13 -21.35
C ARG A 91 13.04 -0.48 -20.77
N THR A 92 14.12 -0.51 -21.54
CA THR A 92 15.37 0.17 -21.20
C THR A 92 15.98 0.90 -22.39
N GLN A 93 16.74 1.95 -22.12
CA GLN A 93 17.50 2.70 -23.11
C GLN A 93 18.75 3.29 -22.44
N ASP A 94 19.92 3.12 -23.05
CA ASP A 94 21.19 3.74 -22.61
C ASP A 94 21.52 3.54 -21.12
N GLY A 95 21.16 2.38 -20.54
CA GLY A 95 21.39 2.07 -19.12
C GLY A 95 20.28 2.55 -18.16
N TYR A 96 19.18 3.07 -18.69
CA TYR A 96 18.03 3.56 -17.91
C TYR A 96 16.79 2.69 -18.12
N ILE A 97 15.93 2.61 -17.11
CA ILE A 97 14.56 2.10 -17.24
C ILE A 97 13.69 3.23 -17.80
N VAL A 98 12.98 2.97 -18.89
CA VAL A 98 12.19 4.00 -19.60
C VAL A 98 10.70 3.77 -19.39
N ALA A 99 10.01 4.79 -18.89
CA ALA A 99 8.56 4.84 -18.80
C ALA A 99 7.97 5.80 -19.85
N PRO A 100 6.68 5.69 -20.19
CA PRO A 100 5.98 6.74 -20.94
C PRO A 100 6.16 8.11 -20.27
N ASP A 101 6.23 9.17 -21.09
CA ASP A 101 6.40 10.53 -20.59
C ASP A 101 5.22 10.89 -19.67
N VAL A 102 5.53 11.48 -18.52
CA VAL A 102 4.52 11.96 -17.57
C VAL A 102 4.43 13.48 -17.66
N PRO A 103 3.27 14.09 -17.35
CA PRO A 103 3.17 15.54 -17.31
C PRO A 103 4.14 16.11 -16.26
N HIS A 104 5.23 16.72 -16.72
CA HIS A 104 6.19 17.39 -15.85
C HIS A 104 5.90 18.90 -15.81
N GLN A 105 5.83 19.48 -14.61
CA GLN A 105 5.83 20.93 -14.46
C GLN A 105 7.28 21.43 -14.56
N LYS A 106 7.62 22.13 -15.66
CA LYS A 106 8.91 22.83 -15.75
C LYS A 106 8.90 23.99 -14.77
N LEU A 107 9.77 23.93 -13.76
CA LEU A 107 10.08 25.07 -12.91
C LEU A 107 10.93 26.03 -13.77
N SER A 108 10.30 27.10 -14.24
CA SER A 108 10.96 28.23 -14.91
C SER A 108 11.61 29.18 -13.92
#